data_AF-A0A2N1QN74-F1
#
_entry.id   AF-A0A2N1QN74-F1
#
_cell.length_a   1.000
_cell.length_b   1.000
_cell.length_c   1.000
_cell.angle_alpha   90.00
_cell.angle_beta   90.00
_cell.angle_gamma   90.00
#
_symmetry.space_group_name_H-M   'P 1'
#
loop_
_entity.id
_entity.type
_entity.pdbx_description
1 polymer ?
#
loop_
_entity_poly.entity_id
_entity_poly.type
_entity_poly.pdbx_seq_one_letter_code
_entity_poly.pdbx_strand_id
1 'polypeptide(L)'
;MELLQGMEEEREPVTLQMNGPSADSERSSVELNLKIRIDDENQAGRAALLLASTTTSEAENIFKRELASLGWKSVATEVGGLAGDLPQKITRALVGASLNAGVVEKKRNEMHALMHAALEALDGFLVVGMLEASVGAKIAIVRNNRWISVAVMGDTAYHAVAHHERCGLGVMHI
;
A
#
# COMPACT_ATOMS: atom_id res chain seq x y z
N MET A 1 57.89 -22.02 35.14
CA MET A 1 58.16 -22.62 33.82
C MET A 1 57.82 -24.09 33.92
N GLU A 2 56.83 -24.66 33.27
CA GLU A 2 55.86 -24.20 32.26
C GLU A 2 54.57 -24.99 32.50
N LEU A 3 53.43 -24.32 32.32
CA LEU A 3 52.11 -24.92 32.40
C LEU A 3 51.83 -25.76 31.15
N LEU A 4 51.15 -26.89 31.37
CA LEU A 4 50.41 -27.63 30.35
C LEU A 4 49.44 -26.70 29.62
N GLN A 5 49.76 -26.33 28.38
CA GLN A 5 48.80 -25.72 27.47
C GLN A 5 47.97 -26.83 26.83
N GLY A 6 46.73 -26.96 27.30
CA GLY A 6 45.68 -27.69 26.59
C GLY A 6 45.41 -27.01 25.26
N MET A 7 45.33 -27.81 24.21
CA MET A 7 44.90 -27.41 22.88
C MET A 7 43.40 -27.05 22.95
N GLU A 8 43.08 -25.76 22.97
CA GLU A 8 41.74 -25.27 22.65
C GLU A 8 41.57 -25.34 21.13
N GLU A 9 40.86 -26.36 20.64
CA GLU A 9 40.29 -26.33 19.29
C GLU A 9 39.25 -25.21 19.21
N GLU A 10 39.59 -24.11 18.55
CA GLU A 10 38.61 -23.15 18.04
C GLU A 10 37.67 -23.89 17.08
N ARG A 11 36.46 -24.22 17.56
CA ARG A 11 35.38 -24.66 16.69
C ARG A 11 34.89 -23.47 15.88
N GLU A 12 35.23 -23.45 14.59
CA GLU A 12 34.59 -22.55 13.63
C GLU A 12 33.06 -22.62 13.74
N PRO A 13 32.34 -21.49 13.63
CA PRO A 13 30.90 -21.51 13.67
C PRO A 13 30.37 -22.34 12.50
N VAL A 14 29.62 -23.40 12.82
CA VAL A 14 28.89 -24.22 11.85
C VAL A 14 27.97 -23.30 11.06
N THR A 15 28.35 -23.01 9.82
CA THR A 15 27.47 -22.30 8.89
C THR A 15 26.36 -23.27 8.52
N LEU A 16 25.19 -23.12 9.15
CA LEU A 16 23.97 -23.80 8.74
C LEU A 16 23.61 -23.31 7.34
N GLN A 17 24.12 -24.00 6.32
CA GLN A 17 23.55 -23.92 4.98
C GLN A 17 22.16 -24.54 5.04
N MET A 18 21.16 -23.70 5.32
CA MET A 18 19.78 -24.05 5.06
C MET A 18 19.61 -24.07 3.56
N ASN A 19 19.75 -25.25 2.96
CA ASN A 19 19.09 -25.56 1.70
C ASN A 19 17.58 -25.45 1.99
N GLY A 20 17.06 -24.21 1.90
CA GLY A 20 15.63 -23.97 1.78
C GLY A 20 15.13 -24.76 0.58
N PRO A 21 13.90 -25.29 0.62
CA PRO A 21 13.39 -26.10 -0.47
C PRO A 21 13.41 -25.25 -1.75
N SER A 22 14.19 -25.71 -2.72
CA SER A 22 14.05 -25.37 -4.12
C SER A 22 12.70 -25.91 -4.59
N ALA A 23 11.67 -25.08 -4.48
CA ALA A 23 10.37 -25.31 -5.07
C ALA A 23 9.83 -23.96 -5.50
N ASP A 24 10.38 -23.47 -6.61
CA ASP A 24 9.67 -22.58 -7.52
C ASP A 24 8.48 -23.39 -8.05
N SER A 25 7.45 -23.57 -7.21
CA SER A 25 6.16 -24.04 -7.67
C SER A 25 5.65 -22.93 -8.56
N GLU A 26 5.59 -23.16 -9.86
CA GLU A 26 4.92 -22.30 -10.84
C GLU A 26 3.60 -21.83 -10.22
N ARG A 27 3.59 -20.60 -9.66
CA ARG A 27 2.38 -20.02 -9.11
C ARG A 27 1.49 -19.81 -10.33
N SER A 28 0.48 -20.64 -10.49
CA SER A 28 -0.56 -20.46 -11.49
C SER A 28 -1.22 -19.10 -11.23
N SER A 29 -0.76 -18.06 -11.93
CA SER A 29 -1.38 -16.75 -11.90
C SER A 29 -2.63 -16.78 -12.77
N VAL A 30 -3.66 -16.07 -12.35
CA VAL A 30 -4.90 -15.90 -13.11
C VAL A 30 -5.02 -14.43 -13.46
N GLU A 31 -5.13 -14.13 -14.74
CA GLU A 31 -5.47 -12.79 -15.22
C GLU A 31 -6.99 -12.68 -15.36
N LEU A 32 -7.60 -11.75 -14.62
CA LEU A 32 -9.04 -11.57 -14.58
C LEU A 32 -9.48 -10.47 -15.55
N ASN A 33 -10.24 -10.84 -16.58
CA ASN A 33 -10.91 -9.90 -17.49
C ASN A 33 -12.31 -9.58 -16.97
N LEU A 34 -12.41 -8.63 -16.05
CA LEU A 34 -13.68 -8.24 -15.42
C LEU A 34 -14.30 -7.00 -16.10
N LYS A 35 -15.62 -6.99 -16.25
CA LYS A 35 -16.38 -5.79 -16.62
C LYS A 35 -17.02 -5.20 -15.37
N ILE A 36 -16.44 -4.13 -14.86
CA ILE A 36 -16.99 -3.36 -13.75
C ILE A 36 -17.48 -2.03 -14.30
N ARG A 37 -18.73 -1.67 -13.99
CA ARG A 37 -19.32 -0.39 -14.39
C ARG A 37 -19.14 0.65 -13.30
N ILE A 38 -18.66 1.84 -13.69
CA ILE A 38 -18.62 3.06 -12.89
C ILE A 38 -19.37 4.14 -13.68
N ASP A 39 -20.57 4.48 -13.23
CA ASP A 39 -21.52 5.39 -13.88
C ASP A 39 -22.20 6.38 -12.91
N ASP A 40 -21.89 6.31 -11.61
CA ASP A 40 -22.45 7.16 -10.57
C ASP A 40 -21.34 7.82 -9.71
N GLU A 41 -21.48 9.11 -9.38
CA GLU A 41 -20.50 9.85 -8.56
C GLU A 41 -20.29 9.23 -7.16
N ASN A 42 -21.26 8.53 -6.60
CA ASN A 42 -21.15 7.82 -5.32
C ASN A 42 -20.21 6.60 -5.39
N GLN A 43 -19.77 6.20 -6.59
CA GLN A 43 -18.84 5.08 -6.79
C GLN A 43 -17.37 5.49 -6.76
N ALA A 44 -17.04 6.72 -6.33
CA ALA A 44 -15.65 7.17 -6.15
C ALA A 44 -14.83 6.20 -5.28
N GLY A 45 -15.43 5.63 -4.23
CA GLY A 45 -14.77 4.63 -3.38
C GLY A 45 -14.44 3.33 -4.11
N ARG A 46 -15.34 2.85 -4.99
CA ARG A 46 -15.08 1.68 -5.85
C ARG A 46 -13.94 1.97 -6.82
N ALA A 47 -13.92 3.15 -7.43
CA ALA A 47 -12.85 3.56 -8.31
C ALA A 47 -11.50 3.63 -7.59
N ALA A 48 -11.45 4.18 -6.37
CA ALA A 48 -10.24 4.21 -5.57
C ALA A 48 -9.73 2.79 -5.25
N LEU A 49 -10.60 1.88 -4.81
CA LEU A 49 -10.23 0.48 -4.54
C LEU A 49 -9.66 -0.21 -5.77
N LEU A 50 -10.35 -0.13 -6.91
CA LEU A 50 -9.88 -0.75 -8.16
C LEU A 50 -8.54 -0.18 -8.61
N LEU A 51 -8.32 1.13 -8.42
CA LEU A 51 -7.05 1.76 -8.76
C LEU A 51 -5.93 1.28 -7.84
N ALA A 52 -6.20 1.15 -6.53
CA ALA A 52 -5.25 0.59 -5.57
C ALA A 52 -4.94 -0.90 -5.81
N SER A 53 -5.88 -1.65 -6.39
CA SER A 53 -5.70 -3.07 -6.74
C SER A 53 -4.94 -3.31 -8.05
N THR A 54 -4.57 -2.26 -8.80
CA THR A 54 -3.78 -2.43 -10.02
C THR A 54 -2.36 -2.87 -9.71
N THR A 55 -1.89 -3.91 -10.40
CA THR A 55 -0.56 -4.52 -10.17
C THR A 55 0.48 -4.12 -11.20
N THR A 56 0.08 -3.42 -12.27
CA THR A 56 0.98 -2.92 -13.31
C THR A 56 0.74 -1.44 -13.59
N SER A 57 1.80 -0.73 -13.94
CA SER A 57 1.73 0.69 -14.32
C SER A 57 0.86 0.90 -15.57
N GLU A 58 0.80 -0.08 -16.47
CA GLU A 58 -0.05 -0.01 -17.67
C GLU A 58 -1.54 -0.03 -17.30
N ALA A 59 -1.97 -1.01 -16.49
CA ALA A 59 -3.35 -1.11 -16.01
C ALA A 59 -3.75 0.14 -15.20
N GLU A 60 -2.85 0.61 -14.33
CA GLU A 60 -3.06 1.84 -13.56
C GLU A 60 -3.26 3.06 -14.48
N ASN A 61 -2.41 3.24 -15.49
CA ASN A 61 -2.48 4.37 -16.40
C ASN A 61 -3.71 4.29 -17.32
N ILE A 62 -4.10 3.10 -17.77
CA ILE A 62 -5.36 2.89 -18.50
C ILE A 62 -6.52 3.34 -17.62
N PHE A 63 -6.59 2.84 -16.39
CA PHE A 63 -7.72 3.14 -15.51
C PHE A 63 -7.80 4.62 -15.12
N LYS A 64 -6.66 5.28 -14.84
CA LYS A 64 -6.62 6.74 -14.62
C LYS A 64 -7.15 7.54 -15.82
N ARG A 65 -6.88 7.10 -17.06
CA ARG A 65 -7.43 7.73 -18.28
C ARG A 65 -8.94 7.53 -18.42
N GLU A 66 -9.44 6.33 -18.11
CA GLU A 66 -10.89 6.06 -18.09
C GLU A 66 -11.60 6.97 -17.08
N LEU A 67 -11.07 7.10 -15.85
CA LEU A 67 -11.61 8.02 -14.85
C LEU A 67 -11.54 9.49 -15.31
N ALA A 68 -10.45 9.90 -15.96
CA ALA A 68 -10.32 11.25 -16.51
C ALA A 68 -11.35 11.53 -17.62
N SER A 69 -11.74 10.52 -18.41
CA SER A 69 -12.80 10.64 -19.41
C SER A 69 -14.19 10.93 -18.80
N LEU A 70 -14.40 10.52 -17.54
CA LEU A 70 -15.58 10.86 -16.73
C LEU A 70 -15.48 12.24 -16.05
N GLY A 71 -14.38 12.97 -16.27
CA GLY A 71 -14.08 14.23 -15.58
C GLY A 71 -13.58 14.04 -14.14
N TRP A 72 -13.20 12.81 -13.76
CA TRP A 72 -12.69 12.52 -12.41
C TRP A 72 -11.18 12.68 -12.38
N LYS A 73 -10.65 13.13 -11.25
CA LYS A 73 -9.21 13.24 -11.02
C LYS A 73 -8.73 12.06 -10.20
N SER A 74 -7.54 11.55 -10.49
CA SER A 74 -7.00 10.42 -9.75
C SER A 74 -5.48 10.43 -9.69
N VAL A 75 -4.94 9.80 -8.63
CA VAL A 75 -3.50 9.54 -8.47
C VAL A 75 -3.32 8.24 -7.70
N ALA A 76 -2.23 7.53 -7.96
CA ALA A 76 -1.76 6.44 -7.13
C ALA A 76 -0.30 6.70 -6.72
N THR A 77 0.07 6.27 -5.53
CA THR A 77 1.42 6.36 -4.98
C THR A 77 1.69 5.15 -4.10
N GLU A 78 2.95 4.82 -3.91
CA GLU A 78 3.36 3.67 -3.09
C GLU A 78 4.19 4.14 -1.90
N VAL A 79 4.01 3.44 -0.79
CA VAL A 79 4.71 3.69 0.47
C VAL A 79 5.17 2.37 1.07
N GLY A 80 6.28 2.41 1.79
CA GLY A 80 6.73 1.26 2.56
C GLY A 80 7.61 1.65 3.74
N GLY A 81 7.75 0.71 4.66
CA GLY A 81 8.58 0.85 5.85
C GLY A 81 8.00 0.11 7.04
N LEU A 82 8.56 0.40 8.22
CA LEU A 82 8.08 -0.13 9.49
C LEU A 82 6.80 0.60 9.91
N ALA A 83 5.86 -0.13 10.50
CA ALA A 83 4.55 0.36 10.89
C ALA A 83 4.62 1.58 11.82
N GLY A 84 5.61 1.66 12.72
CA GLY A 84 5.81 2.80 13.62
C GLY A 84 6.11 4.12 12.90
N ASP A 85 6.84 4.08 11.78
CA ASP A 85 7.21 5.25 10.99
C ASP A 85 6.18 5.62 9.91
N LEU A 86 5.28 4.68 9.62
CA LEU A 86 4.45 4.71 8.44
C LEU A 86 3.41 5.86 8.44
N PRO A 87 2.75 6.23 9.55
CA PRO A 87 1.73 7.29 9.54
C PRO A 87 2.24 8.63 8.98
N GLN A 88 3.45 9.05 9.36
CA GLN A 88 4.04 10.30 8.86
C GLN A 88 4.47 10.18 7.39
N LYS A 89 5.05 9.05 6.99
CA LYS A 89 5.47 8.79 5.60
C LYS A 89 4.26 8.77 4.66
N ILE A 90 3.19 8.09 5.07
CA ILE A 90 1.91 8.04 4.36
C ILE A 90 1.34 9.44 4.20
N THR A 91 1.22 10.19 5.28
CA THR A 91 0.64 11.54 5.22
C THR A 91 1.37 12.41 4.22
N ARG A 92 2.71 12.37 4.23
CA ARG A 92 3.55 13.14 3.29
C ARG A 92 3.37 12.69 1.84
N ALA A 93 3.41 11.38 1.59
CA ALA A 93 3.24 10.80 0.25
C ALA A 93 1.85 11.10 -0.31
N LEU A 94 0.82 10.92 0.49
CA LEU A 94 -0.58 11.16 0.15
C LEU A 94 -0.85 12.63 -0.20
N VAL A 95 -0.41 13.57 0.65
CA VAL A 95 -0.59 15.00 0.40
C VAL A 95 0.24 15.45 -0.81
N GLY A 96 1.49 15.00 -0.90
CA GLY A 96 2.37 15.34 -2.02
C GLY A 96 1.82 14.85 -3.36
N ALA A 97 1.40 13.59 -3.44
CA ALA A 97 0.83 13.00 -4.65
C ALA A 97 -0.48 13.70 -5.05
N SER A 98 -1.36 13.98 -4.09
CA SER A 98 -2.65 14.63 -4.36
C SER A 98 -2.50 16.05 -4.92
N LEU A 99 -1.56 16.83 -4.38
CA LEU A 99 -1.27 18.18 -4.86
C LEU A 99 -0.58 18.15 -6.22
N ASN A 100 0.43 17.29 -6.41
CA ASN A 100 1.19 17.21 -7.66
C ASN A 100 0.32 16.75 -8.84
N ALA A 101 -0.63 15.85 -8.61
CA ALA A 101 -1.58 15.39 -9.62
C ALA A 101 -2.79 16.32 -9.79
N GLY A 102 -2.90 17.38 -8.98
CA GLY A 102 -4.03 18.31 -9.01
C GLY A 102 -5.36 17.69 -8.60
N VAL A 103 -5.34 16.54 -7.89
CA VAL A 103 -6.52 15.89 -7.32
C VAL A 103 -7.14 16.80 -6.27
N VAL A 104 -6.32 17.49 -5.46
CA VAL A 104 -6.76 18.56 -4.57
C VAL A 104 -5.93 19.82 -4.78
N GLU A 105 -6.48 20.95 -4.37
CA GLU A 105 -5.77 22.21 -4.20
C GLU A 105 -5.51 22.48 -2.71
N LYS A 106 -4.60 23.41 -2.41
CA LYS A 106 -4.26 23.82 -1.05
C LYS A 106 -5.34 24.73 -0.42
N LYS A 107 -6.60 24.29 -0.48
CA LYS A 107 -7.79 24.91 0.11
C LYS A 107 -8.19 24.16 1.39
N ARG A 108 -8.71 24.88 2.38
CA ARG A 108 -9.04 24.28 3.69
C ARG A 108 -10.03 23.12 3.57
N ASN A 109 -11.11 23.27 2.78
CA ASN A 109 -12.13 22.23 2.59
C ASN A 109 -11.55 20.99 1.89
N GLU A 110 -10.78 21.18 0.81
CA GLU A 110 -10.22 20.05 0.05
C GLU A 110 -9.18 19.27 0.85
N MET A 111 -8.31 19.98 1.58
CA MET A 111 -7.35 19.34 2.47
C MET A 111 -8.03 18.64 3.65
N HIS A 112 -9.09 19.23 4.22
CA HIS A 112 -9.87 18.60 5.28
C HIS A 112 -10.53 17.29 4.79
N ALA A 113 -11.19 17.34 3.62
CA ALA A 113 -11.81 16.17 3.02
C ALA A 113 -10.80 15.05 2.74
N LEU A 114 -9.65 15.41 2.15
CA LEU A 114 -8.56 14.46 1.88
C LEU A 114 -8.04 13.81 3.17
N MET A 115 -7.78 14.60 4.22
CA MET A 115 -7.23 14.08 5.47
C MET A 115 -8.22 13.19 6.22
N HIS A 116 -9.52 13.48 6.17
CA HIS A 116 -10.54 12.61 6.78
C HIS A 116 -10.74 11.30 6.02
N ALA A 117 -10.80 11.35 4.69
CA ALA A 117 -10.83 10.14 3.87
C ALA A 117 -9.56 9.29 4.06
N ALA A 118 -8.40 9.94 4.18
CA ALA A 118 -7.15 9.24 4.46
C ALA A 118 -7.14 8.57 5.84
N LEU A 119 -7.60 9.27 6.88
CA LEU A 119 -7.67 8.72 8.23
C LEU A 119 -8.53 7.46 8.28
N GLU A 120 -9.73 7.50 7.71
CA GLU A 120 -10.64 6.35 7.65
C GLU A 120 -10.04 5.17 6.86
N ALA A 121 -9.39 5.45 5.73
CA ALA A 121 -8.69 4.42 4.96
C ALA A 121 -7.54 3.79 5.74
N LEU A 122 -6.80 4.58 6.52
CA LEU A 122 -5.68 4.08 7.31
C LEU A 122 -6.13 3.30 8.53
N ASP A 123 -7.21 3.69 9.18
CA ASP A 123 -7.79 2.94 10.30
C ASP A 123 -8.27 1.55 9.85
N GLY A 124 -8.77 1.42 8.61
CA GLY A 124 -9.12 0.13 8.01
C GLY A 124 -7.92 -0.72 7.62
N PHE A 125 -6.81 -0.11 7.21
CA PHE A 125 -5.61 -0.80 6.72
C PHE A 125 -4.62 -1.18 7.84
N LEU A 126 -4.39 -0.27 8.79
CA LEU A 126 -3.41 -0.42 9.86
C LEU A 126 -4.05 -1.07 11.09
N VAL A 127 -4.01 -2.40 11.15
CA VAL A 127 -4.29 -3.11 12.41
C VAL A 127 -3.07 -3.03 13.31
N VAL A 128 -3.18 -2.27 14.40
CA VAL A 128 -2.17 -2.17 15.44
C VAL A 128 -2.08 -3.51 16.18
N GLY A 129 -0.93 -4.19 16.05
CA GLY A 129 -0.58 -5.37 16.83
C GLY A 129 0.54 -5.07 17.81
N MET A 130 0.83 -5.99 18.74
CA MET A 130 1.96 -5.85 19.67
C MET A 130 3.34 -5.95 18.98
N LEU A 131 3.39 -6.55 17.80
CA LEU A 131 4.61 -6.73 17.02
C LEU A 131 4.75 -5.61 16.00
N GLU A 132 5.99 -5.18 15.75
CA GLU A 132 6.30 -4.27 14.65
C GLU A 132 6.15 -4.99 13.32
N ALA A 133 5.34 -4.44 12.42
CA ALA A 133 5.16 -4.97 11.07
C ALA A 133 5.93 -4.12 10.05
N SER A 134 6.52 -4.75 9.05
CA SER A 134 6.86 -4.08 7.79
C SER A 134 5.61 -3.98 6.92
N VAL A 135 5.54 -2.91 6.15
CA VAL A 135 4.40 -2.58 5.30
C VAL A 135 4.89 -2.16 3.93
N GLY A 136 4.21 -2.64 2.89
CA GLY A 136 4.29 -2.12 1.53
C GLY A 136 2.88 -1.90 1.01
N ALA A 137 2.53 -0.67 0.66
CA ALA A 137 1.16 -0.32 0.29
C ALA A 137 1.08 0.62 -0.89
N LYS A 138 0.11 0.37 -1.77
CA LYS A 138 -0.36 1.29 -2.79
C LYS A 138 -1.53 2.09 -2.22
N ILE A 139 -1.46 3.41 -2.38
CA ILE A 139 -2.49 4.37 -2.02
C ILE A 139 -3.05 4.94 -3.32
N ALA A 140 -4.35 4.79 -3.54
CA ALA A 140 -5.07 5.40 -4.65
C ALA A 140 -6.05 6.45 -4.15
N ILE A 141 -6.11 7.57 -4.86
CA ILE A 141 -6.95 8.71 -4.50
C ILE A 141 -7.75 9.07 -5.74
N VAL A 142 -9.07 9.12 -5.61
CA VAL A 142 -9.99 9.46 -6.69
C VAL A 142 -10.92 10.56 -6.21
N ARG A 143 -11.12 11.57 -7.04
CA ARG A 143 -12.00 12.70 -6.78
C ARG A 143 -12.93 12.94 -7.96
N ASN A 144 -14.21 13.16 -7.68
CA ASN A 144 -15.15 13.81 -8.59
C ASN A 144 -15.67 15.12 -7.99
N ASN A 145 -16.78 15.64 -8.49
CA ASN A 145 -17.31 16.94 -8.05
C ASN A 145 -17.92 16.93 -6.64
N ARG A 146 -18.24 15.77 -6.08
CA ARG A 146 -18.89 15.64 -4.77
C ARG A 146 -18.07 14.88 -3.73
N TRP A 147 -17.24 13.95 -4.20
CA TRP A 147 -16.58 12.97 -3.35
C TRP A 147 -15.08 12.94 -3.62
N ILE A 148 -14.32 12.75 -2.55
CA ILE A 148 -12.94 12.28 -2.59
C ILE A 148 -12.85 10.94 -1.85
N SER A 149 -12.11 10.01 -2.41
CA SER A 149 -11.92 8.68 -1.86
C SER A 149 -10.45 8.33 -1.82
N VAL A 150 -10.02 7.74 -0.70
CA VAL A 150 -8.66 7.23 -0.51
C VAL A 150 -8.78 5.74 -0.26
N ALA A 151 -8.13 4.92 -1.07
CA ALA A 151 -8.00 3.50 -0.87
C ALA A 151 -6.53 3.15 -0.62
N VAL A 152 -6.29 2.22 0.30
CA VAL A 152 -4.98 1.64 0.58
C VAL A 152 -5.10 0.14 0.38
N MET A 153 -4.19 -0.44 -0.40
CA MET A 153 -4.09 -1.89 -0.64
C MET A 153 -2.62 -2.28 -0.54
N GLY A 154 -2.31 -3.37 0.16
CA GLY A 154 -0.94 -3.87 0.22
C GLY A 154 -0.71 -4.88 1.31
N ASP A 155 0.55 -5.24 1.51
CA ASP A 155 0.95 -6.27 2.46
C ASP A 155 1.40 -5.68 3.79
N THR A 156 1.05 -6.39 4.85
CA THR A 156 1.66 -6.21 6.17
C THR A 156 2.33 -7.52 6.59
N ALA A 157 3.54 -7.43 7.14
CA ALA A 157 4.34 -8.59 7.49
C ALA A 157 5.00 -8.41 8.86
N TYR A 158 4.85 -9.39 9.75
CA TYR A 158 5.65 -9.45 10.99
C TYR A 158 6.96 -10.21 10.79
N HIS A 159 7.01 -11.05 9.75
CA HIS A 159 8.15 -11.87 9.39
C HIS A 159 8.07 -12.15 7.87
N ALA A 160 9.20 -12.46 7.22
CA ALA A 160 9.26 -12.64 5.76
C ALA A 160 8.23 -13.65 5.21
N VAL A 161 7.95 -14.72 5.96
CA VAL A 161 6.97 -15.75 5.58
C VAL A 161 5.55 -15.52 6.15
N ALA A 162 5.37 -14.51 7.01
CA ALA A 162 4.11 -14.19 7.66
C ALA A 162 3.64 -12.80 7.23
N HIS A 163 3.24 -12.70 5.96
CA HIS A 163 2.64 -11.52 5.36
C HIS A 163 1.25 -11.85 4.82
N HIS A 164 0.39 -10.85 4.78
CA HIS A 164 -0.92 -10.94 4.16
C HIS A 164 -1.37 -9.57 3.67
N GLU A 165 -2.19 -9.61 2.62
CA GLU A 165 -2.83 -8.44 2.07
C GLU A 165 -3.82 -7.84 3.07
N ARG A 166 -3.90 -6.53 3.05
CA ARG A 166 -4.88 -5.71 3.75
C ARG A 166 -5.37 -4.62 2.83
N CYS A 167 -6.58 -4.16 3.10
CA CYS A 167 -7.13 -2.99 2.43
C CYS A 167 -7.82 -2.06 3.43
N GLY A 168 -7.86 -0.77 3.09
CA GLY A 168 -8.69 0.21 3.77
C GLY A 168 -9.23 1.23 2.77
N LEU A 169 -10.40 1.77 3.05
CA LEU A 169 -11.10 2.74 2.21
C LEU A 169 -11.71 3.82 3.09
N GLY A 170 -11.54 5.08 2.71
CA GLY A 170 -12.25 6.21 3.28
C GLY A 170 -12.85 7.08 2.19
N VAL A 171 -14.03 7.63 2.45
CA VAL A 171 -14.80 8.43 1.48
C VAL A 171 -15.35 9.67 2.17
N MET A 172 -15.09 10.84 1.60
CA MET A 172 -15.48 12.12 2.18
C MET A 172 -16.07 13.06 1.12
N HIS A 173 -17.03 13.89 1.52
CA HIS A 173 -17.54 14.96 0.67
C HIS A 173 -16.49 16.08 0.53
N ILE A 174 -16.41 16.74 -0.62
CA ILE A 174 -15.38 17.75 -0.93
C ILE A 174 -15.92 19.06 -1.52
#